data_AF-A0AAN4JEC1-F1
#
_entry.id   AF-A0AAN4JEC1-F1
#
_cell.length_a   1.000
_cell.length_b   1.000
_cell.length_c   1.000
_cell.angle_alpha   90.00
_cell.angle_beta   90.00
_cell.angle_gamma   90.00
#
_symmetry.space_group_name_H-M   'P 1'
#
loop_
_entity.id
_entity.type
_entity.pdbx_description
1 polymer ?
#
loop_
_entity_poly.entity_id
_entity_poly.type
_entity_poly.pdbx_seq_one_letter_code
_entity_poly.pdbx_strand_id
1 'polypeptide(L)'
;MNKLNDLKGQTQLPLYYEARMSWGRIHERVSTNATYTNITICDEWYTFSNFYNWYVDNVVEGWQLDKDMKGGNMYSPENSIFIPQHINLLFRSIQSPQGKGVSRTKSGKYQAQAHWEGMPHKFGTWDTPDEATNAYEKGRKQYLYNLSVQYNQYEELSTVLYKLSK
;
A
#
# COMPACT_ATOMS: atom_id res chain seq x y z
N MET A 1 -22.74 11.04 -5.42
CA MET A 1 -23.18 10.59 -4.07
C MET A 1 -22.84 11.69 -3.07
N ASN A 2 -23.70 11.94 -2.09
CA ASN A 2 -23.49 13.03 -1.12
C ASN A 2 -22.73 12.50 0.09
N LYS A 3 -21.55 13.07 0.36
CA LYS A 3 -20.75 12.77 1.55
C LYS A 3 -21.48 13.26 2.80
N LEU A 4 -21.84 12.35 3.71
CA LEU A 4 -22.62 12.62 4.91
C LEU A 4 -21.82 12.24 6.17
N ASN A 5 -21.61 13.22 7.06
CA ASN A 5 -21.10 12.96 8.40
C ASN A 5 -22.26 12.92 9.40
N ASP A 6 -22.88 11.76 9.55
CA ASP A 6 -24.00 11.49 10.44
C ASP A 6 -23.61 11.33 11.92
N LEU A 7 -22.31 11.14 12.22
CA LEU A 7 -21.77 11.16 13.59
C LEU A 7 -21.20 12.52 14.00
N LYS A 8 -21.52 13.61 13.27
CA LYS A 8 -20.95 14.94 13.57
C LYS A 8 -21.22 15.34 15.02
N GLY A 9 -20.13 15.59 15.76
CA GLY A 9 -20.19 16.02 17.16
C GLY A 9 -20.14 14.87 18.18
N GLN A 10 -20.12 13.61 17.74
CA GLN A 10 -19.95 12.46 18.62
C GLN A 10 -18.48 12.22 18.99
N THR A 11 -17.81 13.25 19.52
CA THR A 11 -16.36 13.24 19.81
C THR A 11 -15.95 12.32 20.96
N GLN A 12 -16.91 11.82 21.72
CA GLN A 12 -16.72 10.84 22.78
C GLN A 12 -16.51 9.40 22.25
N LEU A 13 -16.82 9.15 20.97
CA LEU A 13 -16.62 7.84 20.37
C LEU A 13 -15.11 7.51 20.29
N PRO A 14 -14.69 6.27 20.61
CA PRO A 14 -13.31 5.84 20.46
C PRO A 14 -12.80 6.06 19.04
N LEU A 15 -11.58 6.57 18.88
CA LEU A 15 -10.94 6.81 17.57
C LEU A 15 -11.73 7.71 16.61
N TYR A 16 -12.71 8.48 17.10
CA TYR A 16 -13.57 9.31 16.27
C TYR A 16 -12.78 10.26 15.35
N TYR A 17 -11.77 10.94 15.91
CA TYR A 17 -10.98 11.90 15.16
C TYR A 17 -10.10 11.21 14.12
N GLU A 18 -9.49 10.09 14.47
CA GLU A 18 -8.63 9.28 13.61
C GLU A 18 -9.42 8.73 12.42
N ALA A 19 -10.58 8.12 12.71
CA ALA A 19 -11.49 7.62 11.68
C ALA A 19 -11.98 8.76 10.78
N ARG A 20 -12.41 9.89 11.36
CA ARG A 20 -12.88 11.06 10.60
C ARG A 20 -11.77 11.63 9.71
N MET A 21 -10.54 11.70 10.20
CA MET A 21 -9.38 12.18 9.45
C MET A 21 -9.03 11.21 8.31
N SER A 22 -9.03 9.90 8.56
CA SER A 22 -8.81 8.88 7.55
C SER A 22 -9.87 8.96 6.45
N TRP A 23 -11.15 8.94 6.83
CA TRP A 23 -12.29 9.09 5.93
C TRP A 23 -12.22 10.38 5.11
N GLY A 24 -11.90 11.50 5.76
CA GLY A 24 -11.73 12.80 5.12
C GLY A 24 -10.68 12.76 4.00
N ARG A 25 -9.50 12.19 4.30
CA ARG A 25 -8.37 12.08 3.36
C ARG A 25 -8.69 11.21 2.14
N ILE A 26 -9.45 10.12 2.30
CA ILE A 26 -9.84 9.27 1.17
C ILE A 26 -10.71 10.09 0.19
N HIS A 27 -11.76 10.72 0.70
CA HIS A 27 -12.66 11.57 -0.10
C HIS A 27 -11.93 12.73 -0.76
N GLU A 28 -11.02 13.39 -0.04
CA GLU A 28 -10.19 14.47 -0.59
C GLU A 28 -9.30 13.98 -1.74
N ARG A 29 -8.56 12.88 -1.54
CA ARG A 29 -7.68 12.31 -2.60
C ARG A 29 -8.47 11.94 -3.84
N VAL A 30 -9.59 11.26 -3.69
CA VAL A 30 -10.42 10.81 -4.81
C VAL A 30 -11.04 12.00 -5.56
N SER A 31 -11.43 13.08 -4.86
CA SER A 31 -12.06 14.23 -5.50
C SER A 31 -11.10 15.24 -6.12
N THR A 32 -9.86 15.34 -5.64
CA THR A 32 -8.94 16.43 -6.02
C THR A 32 -7.70 15.98 -6.77
N ASN A 33 -7.29 14.71 -6.66
CA ASN A 33 -6.03 14.26 -7.21
C ASN A 33 -6.18 13.70 -8.63
N ALA A 34 -5.47 14.30 -9.59
CA ALA A 34 -5.43 13.84 -10.97
C ALA A 34 -4.91 12.41 -11.15
N THR A 35 -4.12 11.87 -10.21
CA THR A 35 -3.69 10.46 -10.26
C THR A 35 -4.75 9.48 -9.77
N TYR A 36 -5.88 9.98 -9.24
CA TYR A 36 -6.99 9.20 -8.70
C TYR A 36 -8.23 9.22 -9.61
N THR A 37 -8.11 9.59 -10.90
CA THR A 37 -9.25 9.73 -11.83
C THR A 37 -10.10 8.48 -11.98
N ASN A 38 -9.51 7.29 -11.86
CA ASN A 38 -10.22 6.01 -11.96
C ASN A 38 -10.50 5.39 -10.58
N ILE A 39 -10.16 6.09 -9.49
CA ILE A 39 -10.33 5.58 -8.14
C ILE A 39 -11.70 6.01 -7.60
N THR A 40 -12.44 5.06 -7.03
CA THR A 40 -13.76 5.29 -6.45
C THR A 40 -13.79 4.94 -4.96
N ILE A 41 -14.91 5.24 -4.32
CA ILE A 41 -15.23 4.87 -2.93
C ILE A 41 -16.58 4.16 -3.00
N CYS A 42 -16.75 3.06 -2.27
CA CYS A 42 -18.04 2.36 -2.24
C CYS A 42 -19.13 3.26 -1.63
N ASP A 43 -20.37 3.03 -2.03
CA ASP A 43 -21.52 3.86 -1.68
C ASP A 43 -21.71 3.95 -0.17
N GLU A 44 -21.48 2.85 0.55
CA GLU A 44 -21.63 2.76 2.00
C GLU A 44 -20.69 3.74 2.72
N TRP A 45 -19.48 3.93 2.21
CA TRP A 45 -18.46 4.82 2.78
C TRP A 45 -18.68 6.30 2.43
N TYR A 46 -19.78 6.67 1.77
CA TYR A 46 -20.24 8.06 1.75
C TYR A 46 -20.94 8.47 3.05
N THR A 47 -21.36 7.52 3.88
CA THR A 47 -21.87 7.75 5.24
C THR A 47 -20.76 7.47 6.25
N PHE A 48 -20.46 8.44 7.12
CA PHE A 48 -19.33 8.32 8.03
C PHE A 48 -19.47 7.19 9.05
N SER A 49 -20.67 6.95 9.61
CA SER A 49 -20.88 5.84 10.55
C SER A 49 -20.52 4.46 9.98
N ASN A 50 -20.85 4.19 8.71
CA ASN A 50 -20.48 2.95 8.02
C ASN A 50 -18.97 2.78 7.92
N PHE A 51 -18.25 3.84 7.50
CA PHE A 51 -16.79 3.81 7.47
C PHE A 51 -16.20 3.68 8.88
N TYR A 52 -16.74 4.41 9.85
CA TYR A 52 -16.29 4.42 11.24
C TYR A 52 -16.37 3.02 11.85
N ASN A 53 -17.49 2.32 11.70
CA ASN A 53 -17.67 0.96 12.22
C ASN A 53 -16.62 0.00 11.63
N TRP A 54 -16.41 0.05 10.31
CA TRP A 54 -15.35 -0.73 9.69
C TRP A 54 -13.96 -0.31 10.19
N TYR A 55 -13.70 1.00 10.32
CA TYR A 55 -12.41 1.52 10.74
C TYR A 55 -12.01 1.03 12.13
N VAL A 56 -12.91 1.12 13.12
CA VAL A 56 -12.59 0.74 14.50
C VAL A 56 -12.30 -0.76 14.65
N ASP A 57 -12.94 -1.59 13.83
CA ASP A 57 -12.74 -3.04 13.85
C ASP A 57 -11.43 -3.46 13.16
N ASN A 58 -10.88 -2.63 12.27
CA ASN A 58 -9.76 -3.00 11.39
C ASN A 58 -8.48 -2.19 11.60
N VAL A 59 -8.55 -1.03 12.24
CA VAL A 59 -7.39 -0.16 12.41
C VAL A 59 -6.33 -0.80 13.30
N VAL A 60 -5.09 -0.71 12.86
CA VAL A 60 -3.91 -1.03 13.66
C VAL A 60 -3.13 0.26 13.90
N GLU A 61 -2.75 0.51 15.15
CA GLU A 61 -2.03 1.73 15.50
C GLU A 61 -0.74 1.89 14.67
N GLY A 62 -0.53 3.08 14.12
CA GLY A 62 0.62 3.41 13.28
C GLY A 62 0.55 2.87 11.84
N TRP A 63 -0.50 2.12 11.47
CA TRP A 63 -0.66 1.59 10.12
C TRP A 63 -1.45 2.54 9.21
N GLN A 64 -1.26 2.38 7.90
CA GLN A 64 -1.86 3.21 6.86
C GLN A 64 -2.93 2.43 6.12
N LEU A 65 -4.06 3.06 5.87
CA LEU A 65 -5.09 2.52 4.99
C LEU A 65 -4.59 2.53 3.54
N ASP A 66 -4.58 1.37 2.91
CA ASP A 66 -4.23 1.16 1.52
C ASP A 66 -5.30 0.35 0.79
N LYS A 67 -5.55 0.66 -0.49
CA LYS A 67 -6.46 -0.10 -1.35
C LYS A 67 -5.71 -0.93 -2.39
N ASP A 68 -4.48 -0.53 -2.70
CA ASP A 68 -3.75 -1.02 -3.87
C ASP A 68 -3.18 -2.42 -3.60
N MET A 69 -2.93 -2.76 -2.33
CA MET A 69 -2.34 -4.02 -1.93
C MET A 69 -3.20 -5.25 -2.27
N LYS A 70 -4.52 -5.16 -2.09
CA LYS A 70 -5.46 -6.24 -2.44
C LYS A 70 -5.93 -6.17 -3.90
N GLY A 71 -5.55 -5.11 -4.60
CA GLY A 71 -5.95 -4.84 -5.98
C GLY A 71 -7.28 -4.08 -6.07
N GLY A 72 -7.53 -3.53 -7.25
CA GLY A 72 -8.74 -2.77 -7.55
C GLY A 72 -8.56 -1.26 -7.46
N ASN A 73 -9.60 -0.55 -7.90
CA ASN A 73 -9.62 0.90 -7.99
C ASN A 73 -10.64 1.52 -7.03
N MET A 74 -11.05 0.82 -5.96
CA MET A 74 -12.11 1.28 -5.08
C MET A 74 -11.71 1.14 -3.62
N TYR A 75 -11.92 2.21 -2.84
CA TYR A 75 -11.92 2.12 -1.39
C TYR A 75 -13.23 1.48 -0.91
N SER A 76 -13.14 0.25 -0.42
CA SER A 76 -14.24 -0.52 0.18
C SER A 76 -13.69 -1.46 1.26
N PRO A 77 -14.53 -2.08 2.12
CA PRO A 77 -14.08 -3.08 3.08
C PRO A 77 -13.30 -4.25 2.45
N GLU A 78 -13.68 -4.65 1.24
CA GLU A 78 -13.11 -5.80 0.54
C GLU A 78 -11.71 -5.48 -0.01
N ASN A 79 -11.53 -4.28 -0.58
CA ASN A 79 -10.29 -3.89 -1.25
C ASN A 79 -9.32 -3.14 -0.33
N SER A 80 -9.80 -2.59 0.79
CA SER A 80 -8.95 -1.81 1.69
C SER A 80 -8.36 -2.67 2.81
N ILE A 81 -7.16 -2.30 3.24
CA ILE A 81 -6.43 -2.96 4.31
C ILE A 81 -5.55 -1.94 5.02
N PHE A 82 -5.37 -2.09 6.33
CA PHE A 82 -4.33 -1.34 7.04
C PHE A 82 -2.99 -2.06 6.90
N ILE A 83 -1.94 -1.32 6.57
CA ILE A 83 -0.58 -1.86 6.43
C ILE A 83 0.48 -0.95 7.03
N PRO A 84 1.61 -1.49 7.50
CA PRO A 84 2.75 -0.67 7.91
C PRO A 84 3.21 0.24 6.78
N GLN A 85 3.65 1.45 7.12
CA GLN A 85 4.13 2.42 6.14
C GLN A 85 5.24 1.85 5.24
N HIS A 86 6.21 1.11 5.80
CA HIS A 86 7.31 0.56 5.02
C HIS A 86 6.83 -0.47 3.98
N ILE A 87 5.76 -1.22 4.26
CA ILE A 87 5.15 -2.15 3.29
C ILE A 87 4.47 -1.36 2.18
N ASN A 88 3.70 -0.31 2.52
CA ASN A 88 3.06 0.56 1.54
C ASN A 88 4.08 1.17 0.55
N LEU A 89 5.26 1.57 1.05
CA LEU A 89 6.34 2.09 0.21
C LEU A 89 6.82 1.11 -0.87
N LEU A 90 6.71 -0.21 -0.65
CA LEU A 90 7.14 -1.23 -1.62
C LEU A 90 6.30 -1.21 -2.90
N PHE A 91 5.04 -0.80 -2.80
CA PHE A 91 4.07 -0.83 -3.90
C PHE A 91 3.98 0.48 -4.67
N ARG A 92 4.75 1.49 -4.27
CA ARG A 92 4.85 2.73 -5.04
C ARG A 92 5.31 2.45 -6.46
N SER A 93 4.62 3.10 -7.40
CA SER A 93 5.03 3.16 -8.80
C SER A 93 6.29 4.00 -8.91
N ILE A 94 7.32 3.44 -9.53
CA ILE A 94 8.59 4.13 -9.79
C ILE A 94 8.76 4.17 -11.30
N GLN A 95 8.90 5.38 -11.84
CA GLN A 95 9.25 5.59 -13.24
C GLN A 95 10.78 5.62 -13.35
N SER A 96 11.35 4.61 -14.01
CA SER A 96 12.79 4.49 -14.25
C SER A 96 13.01 4.00 -15.68
N PRO A 97 13.98 4.56 -16.43
CA PRO A 97 14.25 4.11 -17.80
C PRO A 97 14.68 2.64 -17.89
N GLN A 98 15.25 2.08 -16.83
CA GLN A 98 15.67 0.68 -16.76
C GLN A 98 14.63 -0.24 -16.11
N GLY A 99 13.47 0.28 -15.71
CA GLY A 99 12.49 -0.44 -14.91
C GLY A 99 12.76 -0.36 -13.40
N LYS A 100 11.84 -0.91 -12.63
CA LYS A 100 11.85 -0.83 -11.16
C LYS A 100 13.01 -1.67 -10.60
N GLY A 101 13.81 -1.07 -9.71
CA GLY A 101 14.88 -1.77 -9.01
C GLY A 101 16.16 -2.01 -9.81
N VAL A 102 16.25 -1.46 -11.02
CA VAL A 102 17.43 -1.56 -11.87
C VAL A 102 17.99 -0.17 -12.17
N SER A 103 19.32 -0.04 -12.12
CA SER A 103 20.03 1.19 -12.53
C SER A 103 21.28 0.85 -13.34
N ARG A 104 21.66 1.73 -14.27
CA ARG A 104 22.89 1.56 -15.06
C ARG A 104 24.09 2.09 -14.29
N THR A 105 25.16 1.33 -14.24
CA THR A 105 26.42 1.70 -13.57
C THR A 105 27.33 2.50 -14.49
N LYS A 106 28.37 3.13 -13.92
CA LYS A 106 29.39 3.86 -14.70
C LYS A 106 30.18 2.96 -15.67
N SER A 107 30.30 1.66 -15.37
CA SER A 107 30.94 0.69 -16.26
C SER A 107 30.03 0.21 -17.40
N GLY A 108 28.79 0.70 -17.47
CA GLY A 108 27.82 0.34 -18.49
C GLY A 108 26.97 -0.90 -18.15
N LYS A 109 27.27 -1.60 -17.05
CA LYS A 109 26.51 -2.75 -16.53
C LYS A 109 25.21 -2.30 -15.83
N TYR A 110 24.37 -3.26 -15.43
CA TYR A 110 23.09 -3.04 -14.77
C TYR A 110 23.10 -3.57 -13.35
N GLN A 111 22.86 -2.70 -12.37
CA GLN A 111 22.79 -3.06 -10.96
C GLN A 111 21.34 -3.30 -10.54
N ALA A 112 21.09 -4.45 -9.93
CA ALA A 112 19.81 -4.78 -9.31
C ALA A 112 19.87 -4.40 -7.82
N GLN A 113 18.94 -3.58 -7.34
CA GLN A 113 18.87 -3.20 -5.93
C GLN A 113 17.49 -2.76 -5.49
N ALA A 114 17.24 -2.82 -4.18
CA ALA A 114 16.08 -2.22 -3.53
C ALA A 114 16.52 -1.42 -2.31
N HIS A 115 15.66 -0.52 -1.85
CA HIS A 115 15.78 0.09 -0.52
C HIS A 115 14.55 -0.31 0.28
N TRP A 116 14.76 -1.02 1.37
CA TRP A 116 13.72 -1.48 2.29
C TRP A 116 14.10 -1.01 3.68
N GLU A 117 13.15 -0.40 4.39
CA GLU A 117 13.38 0.07 5.77
C GLU A 117 14.60 1.01 5.90
N GLY A 118 14.86 1.81 4.86
CA GLY A 118 16.01 2.72 4.81
C GLY A 118 17.34 2.05 4.44
N MET A 119 17.38 0.73 4.27
CA MET A 119 18.61 -0.03 4.00
C MET A 119 18.70 -0.49 2.54
N PRO A 120 19.85 -0.27 1.86
CA PRO A 120 20.08 -0.77 0.51
C PRO A 120 20.30 -2.28 0.51
N HIS A 121 19.59 -2.98 -0.37
CA HIS A 121 19.74 -4.40 -0.63
C HIS A 121 20.18 -4.57 -2.09
N LYS A 122 21.38 -5.12 -2.31
CA LYS A 122 21.94 -5.34 -3.65
C LYS A 122 21.73 -6.78 -4.07
N PHE A 123 21.26 -6.99 -5.30
CA PHE A 123 21.03 -8.31 -5.90
C PHE A 123 22.02 -8.62 -7.02
N GLY A 124 23.15 -7.90 -7.04
CA GLY A 124 24.24 -8.10 -7.99
C GLY A 124 24.29 -7.04 -9.10
N THR A 125 25.18 -7.31 -10.05
CA THR A 125 25.40 -6.48 -11.24
C THR A 125 25.53 -7.41 -12.44
N TRP A 126 24.83 -7.06 -13.51
CA TRP A 126 24.59 -7.92 -14.67
C TRP A 126 24.92 -7.20 -15.96
N ASP A 127 25.17 -7.93 -17.03
CA ASP A 127 25.53 -7.34 -18.32
C ASP A 127 24.30 -6.84 -19.08
N THR A 128 23.12 -7.39 -18.78
CA THR A 128 21.85 -7.01 -19.40
C THR A 128 20.83 -6.44 -18.39
N PRO A 129 19.90 -5.56 -18.84
CA PRO A 129 18.79 -5.10 -18.00
C PRO A 129 17.87 -6.23 -17.53
N ASP A 130 17.65 -7.24 -18.37
CA ASP A 130 16.71 -8.33 -18.09
C ASP A 130 17.22 -9.24 -16.97
N GLU A 131 18.52 -9.57 -16.96
CA GLU A 131 19.15 -10.31 -15.86
C GLU A 131 19.05 -9.55 -14.54
N ALA A 132 19.32 -8.23 -14.57
CA ALA A 132 19.18 -7.39 -13.39
C ALA A 132 17.73 -7.30 -12.90
N THR A 133 16.77 -7.22 -13.84
CA THR A 133 15.34 -7.21 -13.52
C THR A 133 14.93 -8.52 -12.86
N ASN A 134 15.32 -9.67 -13.41
CA ASN A 134 15.04 -10.98 -12.82
C ASN A 134 15.67 -11.14 -11.43
N ALA A 135 16.92 -10.69 -11.25
CA ALA A 135 17.58 -10.70 -9.94
C ALA A 135 16.84 -9.82 -8.90
N TYR A 136 16.37 -8.64 -9.32
CA TYR A 136 15.54 -7.77 -8.50
C TYR A 136 14.20 -8.43 -8.14
N GLU A 137 13.49 -9.00 -9.11
CA GLU A 137 12.20 -9.65 -8.90
C GLU A 137 12.31 -10.84 -7.93
N LYS A 138 13.34 -11.67 -8.09
CA LYS A 138 13.64 -12.78 -7.17
C LYS A 138 13.89 -12.28 -5.75
N GLY A 139 14.75 -11.26 -5.59
CA GLY A 139 15.02 -10.65 -4.29
C GLY A 139 13.77 -10.06 -3.66
N ARG A 140 12.97 -9.35 -4.46
CA ARG A 140 11.70 -8.76 -4.04
C ARG A 140 10.68 -9.81 -3.58
N LYS A 141 10.52 -10.92 -4.33
CA LYS A 141 9.63 -12.03 -3.96
C LYS A 141 10.05 -12.67 -2.64
N GLN A 142 11.35 -12.90 -2.45
CA GLN A 142 11.87 -13.41 -1.18
C GLN A 142 11.58 -12.48 0.00
N TYR A 143 11.72 -11.17 -0.18
CA TYR A 143 11.42 -10.21 0.88
C TYR A 143 9.93 -10.16 1.22
N LEU A 144 9.04 -10.22 0.22
CA LEU A 144 7.60 -10.34 0.45
C LEU A 144 7.25 -11.61 1.23
N TYR A 145 7.89 -12.74 0.92
CA TYR A 145 7.71 -13.97 1.68
C TYR A 145 8.16 -13.78 3.14
N ASN A 146 9.32 -13.18 3.38
CA ASN A 146 9.80 -12.92 4.75
C ASN A 146 8.82 -12.02 5.53
N LEU A 147 8.29 -10.97 4.89
CA LEU A 147 7.25 -10.12 5.48
C LEU A 147 5.98 -10.93 5.78
N SER A 148 5.57 -11.86 4.91
CA SER A 148 4.40 -12.70 5.18
C SER A 148 4.55 -13.54 6.44
N VAL A 149 5.76 -14.04 6.71
CA VAL A 149 6.10 -14.78 7.94
C VAL A 149 6.16 -13.85 9.14
N GLN A 150 6.79 -12.67 9.00
CA GLN A 150 6.90 -11.66 10.06
C GLN A 150 5.54 -11.15 10.53
N TYR A 151 4.59 -10.98 9.61
CA TYR A 151 3.25 -10.47 9.88
C TYR A 151 2.20 -11.59 10.03
N ASN A 152 2.60 -12.82 10.35
CA ASN A 152 1.70 -13.99 10.41
C ASN A 152 0.49 -13.83 11.35
N GLN A 153 0.60 -13.01 12.39
CA GLN A 153 -0.51 -12.71 13.31
C GLN A 153 -1.61 -11.86 12.68
N TYR A 154 -1.31 -11.19 11.55
CA TYR A 154 -2.27 -10.44 10.74
C TYR A 154 -2.62 -11.28 9.51
N GLU A 155 -3.62 -12.15 9.64
CA GLU A 155 -3.99 -13.16 8.63
C GLU A 155 -4.18 -12.55 7.24
N GLU A 156 -4.89 -11.42 7.16
CA GLU A 156 -5.18 -10.77 5.90
C GLU A 156 -3.91 -10.24 5.21
N LEU A 157 -3.09 -9.49 5.94
CA LEU A 157 -1.84 -8.93 5.44
C LEU A 157 -0.85 -10.03 5.04
N SER A 158 -0.65 -11.02 5.91
CA SER A 158 0.27 -12.14 5.65
C SER A 158 -0.15 -12.94 4.42
N THR A 159 -1.45 -13.19 4.24
CA THR A 159 -2.00 -13.88 3.06
C THR A 159 -1.72 -13.10 1.77
N VAL A 160 -1.97 -11.79 1.77
CA VAL A 160 -1.71 -10.93 0.59
C VAL A 160 -0.22 -10.89 0.26
N LEU A 161 0.65 -10.70 1.25
CA LEU A 161 2.10 -10.71 1.06
C LEU A 161 2.60 -12.05 0.51
N TYR A 162 2.08 -13.16 1.04
CA TYR A 162 2.44 -14.50 0.58
C TYR A 162 2.03 -14.72 -0.88
N LYS A 163 0.81 -14.32 -1.26
CA LYS A 163 0.35 -14.39 -2.67
C LYS A 163 1.27 -13.59 -3.60
N LEU A 164 1.65 -12.37 -3.20
CA LEU A 164 2.53 -11.50 -3.98
C LEU A 164 3.99 -12.00 -4.03
N SER A 165 4.38 -12.92 -3.15
CA SER A 165 5.71 -13.55 -3.15
C SER A 165 5.85 -14.67 -4.17
N LYS A 166 4.75 -15.15 -4.76
CA LYS A 166 4.74 -16.21 -5.78
C LYS A 166 4.99 -15.65 -7.18
#